data_AF-A0A0F9B0W3-F1
#
_entry.id   AF-A0A0F9B0W3-F1
#
_cell.length_a   1.000
_cell.length_b   1.000
_cell.length_c   1.000
_cell.angle_alpha   90.00
_cell.angle_beta   90.00
_cell.angle_gamma   90.00
#
_symmetry.space_group_name_H-M   'P 1'
#
loop_
_entity.id
_entity.type
_entity.pdbx_description
1 polymer ?
#
loop_
_entity_poly.entity_id
_entity_poly.type
_entity_poly.pdbx_seq_one_letter_code
_entity_poly.pdbx_strand_id
1 'polypeptide(L)'
;MTVYVVTRGDYSDYHIVSIWAKKEEAERVVALTNKERDWDDSPEIEEWECGEEKYVPLWMCDISKDGMIGDVDIHCPYGQMDECRDHFVLDRGDEYLRIYVRCEHKEDVAKIVNERRAAIVASGTWDYNIKKLKKLVEETQYRFQFVNISDPR
;
A
#
# COMPACT_ATOMS: atom_id res chain seq x y z
N MET A 1 -11.01 17.07 10.13
CA MET A 1 -12.37 17.10 9.54
C MET A 1 -13.18 16.07 10.31
N THR A 2 -14.22 16.51 10.99
CA THR A 2 -15.11 15.57 11.69
C THR A 2 -15.99 14.87 10.66
N VAL A 3 -16.08 13.55 10.74
CA VAL A 3 -17.05 12.72 10.02
C VAL A 3 -18.01 12.10 11.01
N TYR A 4 -19.24 11.86 10.57
CA TYR A 4 -20.30 11.29 11.38
C TYR A 4 -20.52 9.85 10.94
N VAL A 5 -20.17 8.91 11.81
CA VAL A 5 -20.22 7.48 11.55
C VAL A 5 -21.46 6.91 12.20
N VAL A 6 -22.34 6.33 11.40
CA VAL A 6 -23.51 5.60 11.92
C VAL A 6 -23.06 4.18 12.22
N THR A 7 -23.14 3.80 13.49
CA THR A 7 -22.66 2.51 14.00
C THR A 7 -23.82 1.71 14.56
N ARG A 8 -23.66 0.40 14.67
CA ARG A 8 -24.67 -0.51 15.22
C ARG A 8 -24.01 -1.74 15.84
N GLY A 9 -24.63 -2.28 16.90
CA GLY A 9 -24.13 -3.41 17.67
C GLY A 9 -23.12 -2.98 18.75
N ASP A 10 -22.84 -3.90 19.66
CA ASP A 10 -21.93 -3.74 20.78
C ASP A 10 -20.85 -4.82 20.76
N TYR A 11 -19.59 -4.40 20.90
CA TYR A 11 -18.41 -5.25 21.13
C TYR A 11 -18.12 -6.31 20.05
N SER A 12 -18.93 -7.36 19.94
CA SER A 12 -18.75 -8.50 19.02
C SER A 12 -19.53 -8.40 17.72
N ASP A 13 -20.60 -7.60 17.67
CA ASP A 13 -21.42 -7.36 16.47
C ASP A 13 -21.36 -5.90 15.98
N TYR A 14 -20.44 -5.12 16.54
CA TYR A 14 -20.15 -3.75 16.12
C TYR A 14 -19.82 -3.68 14.63
N HIS A 15 -20.55 -2.83 13.89
CA HIS A 15 -20.26 -2.54 12.50
C HIS A 15 -20.64 -1.12 12.11
N ILE A 16 -19.94 -0.58 11.11
CA ILE A 16 -20.23 0.71 10.50
C ILE A 16 -21.35 0.52 9.47
N VAL A 17 -22.45 1.21 9.67
CA VAL A 17 -23.61 1.22 8.75
C VAL A 17 -23.38 2.21 7.61
N SER A 18 -22.94 3.43 7.93
CA SER A 18 -22.66 4.48 6.94
C SER A 18 -21.78 5.58 7.51
N ILE A 19 -21.15 6.39 6.65
CA ILE A 19 -20.28 7.52 7.02
C ILE A 19 -20.74 8.76 6.25
N TRP A 20 -20.85 9.90 6.94
CA TRP A 20 -21.34 11.15 6.38
C TRP A 20 -20.44 12.33 6.75
N ALA A 21 -20.32 13.29 5.84
CA ALA A 21 -19.61 14.55 6.09
C ALA A 21 -20.45 15.54 6.92
N LYS A 22 -21.77 15.37 6.96
CA LYS A 22 -22.72 16.25 7.65
C LYS A 22 -23.57 15.47 8.64
N LYS A 23 -23.75 16.03 9.84
CA LYS A 23 -24.50 15.38 10.92
C LYS A 23 -25.95 15.11 10.54
N GLU A 24 -26.58 16.06 9.85
CA GLU A 24 -27.99 15.99 9.48
C GLU A 24 -28.29 14.84 8.51
N GLU A 25 -27.30 14.41 7.72
CA GLU A 25 -27.44 13.26 6.82
C GLU A 25 -27.37 11.94 7.60
N ALA A 26 -26.45 11.82 8.56
CA ALA A 26 -26.38 10.69 9.48
C ALA A 26 -27.66 10.56 10.33
N GLU A 27 -28.19 11.67 10.86
CA GLU A 27 -29.45 11.72 11.62
C GLU A 27 -30.65 11.23 10.81
N ARG A 28 -30.72 11.57 9.52
CA ARG A 28 -31.78 11.03 8.63
C ARG A 28 -31.70 9.52 8.48
N VAL A 29 -30.49 8.96 8.37
CA VAL A 29 -30.31 7.51 8.28
C VAL A 29 -30.80 6.86 9.57
N VAL A 30 -30.37 7.33 10.74
CA VAL A 30 -30.84 6.80 12.03
C VAL A 30 -32.36 6.89 12.15
N ALA A 31 -32.96 8.04 11.81
CA ALA A 31 -34.41 8.23 11.88
C ALA A 31 -35.21 7.33 10.92
N LEU A 32 -34.64 6.97 9.76
CA LEU A 32 -35.27 6.02 8.84
C LEU A 32 -35.13 4.58 9.34
N THR A 33 -33.97 4.24 9.92
CA THR A 33 -33.67 2.88 10.39
C THR A 33 -34.42 2.54 11.68
N ASN A 34 -34.66 3.53 12.55
CA ASN A 34 -35.41 3.37 13.80
C ASN A 34 -36.94 3.32 13.62
N LYS A 35 -37.48 3.67 12.44
CA LYS A 35 -38.94 3.66 12.20
C LYS A 35 -39.55 2.26 12.14
N GLU A 36 -38.75 1.21 12.00
CA GLU A 36 -39.25 -0.14 11.73
C GLU A 36 -39.02 -1.15 12.86
N ARG A 37 -38.35 -0.83 13.98
CA ARG A 37 -38.00 -1.84 15.00
C ARG A 37 -38.01 -1.30 16.45
N ASP A 38 -38.50 -2.16 17.34
CA ASP A 38 -38.67 -1.95 18.79
C ASP A 38 -37.58 -2.69 19.62
N TRP A 39 -36.37 -2.81 19.07
CA TRP A 39 -35.31 -3.65 19.66
C TRP A 39 -34.07 -2.83 20.04
N ASP A 40 -33.40 -3.29 21.10
CA ASP A 40 -32.23 -2.76 21.84
C ASP A 40 -30.93 -2.56 21.01
N ASP A 41 -31.05 -2.59 19.68
CA ASP A 41 -29.94 -2.61 18.72
C ASP A 41 -30.19 -1.54 17.65
N SER A 42 -30.43 -0.32 18.15
CA SER A 42 -30.70 0.88 17.35
C SER A 42 -29.37 1.52 16.95
N PRO A 43 -29.20 1.93 15.68
CA PRO A 43 -27.98 2.59 15.25
C PRO A 43 -27.74 3.91 16.00
N GLU A 44 -26.48 4.14 16.36
CA GLU A 44 -26.00 5.36 17.01
C GLU A 44 -25.15 6.20 16.04
N ILE A 45 -24.90 7.46 16.38
CA ILE A 45 -24.02 8.35 15.63
C ILE A 45 -22.80 8.66 16.48
N GLU A 46 -21.64 8.26 15.99
CA GLU A 46 -20.34 8.62 16.55
C GLU A 46 -19.69 9.74 15.74
N GLU A 47 -19.00 10.64 16.44
CA GLU A 47 -18.23 11.72 15.83
C GLU A 47 -16.77 11.31 15.79
N TRP A 48 -16.24 11.11 14.59
CA TRP A 48 -14.85 10.71 14.39
C TRP A 48 -14.06 11.87 13.81
N GLU A 49 -12.97 12.25 14.47
CA GLU A 49 -12.01 13.17 13.91
C GLU A 49 -11.17 12.45 12.86
N CYS A 50 -11.53 12.62 11.59
CA CYS A 50 -10.58 12.34 10.51
C CYS A 50 -9.53 13.43 10.53
N GLY A 51 -8.29 13.05 10.85
CA GLY A 51 -7.13 13.93 10.68
C GLY A 51 -7.06 14.47 9.24
N GLU A 52 -6.24 15.50 9.04
CA GLU A 52 -5.88 15.91 7.67
C GLU A 52 -5.35 14.70 6.92
N GLU A 53 -5.80 14.54 5.67
CA GLU A 53 -5.28 13.51 4.79
C GLU A 53 -3.78 13.77 4.59
N LYS A 54 -2.96 13.06 5.35
CA LYS A 54 -1.51 13.14 5.21
C LYS A 54 -1.12 12.33 3.99
N TYR A 55 -0.91 13.04 2.88
CA TYR A 55 -0.27 12.47 1.71
C TYR A 55 1.19 12.17 2.04
N VAL A 56 1.48 10.89 2.28
CA VAL A 56 2.85 10.41 2.36
C VAL A 56 3.30 10.10 0.92
N PRO A 57 4.35 10.77 0.41
CA PRO A 57 4.80 10.55 -0.95
C PRO A 57 5.28 9.11 -1.13
N LEU A 58 5.02 8.57 -2.32
CA LEU A 58 5.53 7.28 -2.74
C LEU A 58 6.83 7.50 -3.52
N TRP A 59 7.93 7.06 -2.95
CA TRP A 59 9.25 7.08 -3.55
C TRP A 59 9.50 5.80 -4.33
N MET A 60 10.27 5.90 -5.40
CA MET A 60 10.82 4.79 -6.17
C MET A 60 12.34 4.86 -6.08
N CYS A 61 12.95 3.71 -5.85
CA CYS A 61 14.39 3.58 -5.71
C CYS A 61 14.84 2.25 -6.33
N ASP A 62 15.89 2.33 -7.16
CA ASP A 62 16.58 1.15 -7.67
C ASP A 62 17.75 0.82 -6.74
N ILE A 63 17.87 -0.45 -6.33
CA ILE A 63 18.99 -0.93 -5.53
C ILE A 63 19.58 -2.20 -6.14
N SER A 64 20.91 -2.28 -6.19
CA SER A 64 21.63 -3.48 -6.62
C SER A 64 21.72 -4.53 -5.51
N LYS A 65 22.19 -5.73 -5.86
CA LYS A 65 22.35 -6.83 -4.89
C LYS A 65 23.35 -6.49 -3.77
N ASP A 66 24.43 -5.78 -4.10
CA ASP A 66 25.50 -5.35 -3.19
C ASP A 66 25.16 -4.07 -2.40
N GLY A 67 23.99 -3.47 -2.65
CA GLY A 67 23.49 -2.34 -1.87
C GLY A 67 23.85 -0.97 -2.44
N MET A 68 24.33 -0.90 -3.68
CA MET A 68 24.46 0.38 -4.39
C MET A 68 23.07 0.90 -4.72
N ILE A 69 22.75 2.08 -4.21
CA ILE A 69 21.50 2.78 -4.45
C ILE A 69 21.66 3.64 -5.72
N GLY A 70 20.73 3.48 -6.66
CA GLY A 70 20.61 4.31 -7.84
C GLY A 70 19.83 5.60 -7.56
N ASP A 71 19.15 6.11 -8.59
CA ASP A 71 18.35 7.31 -8.44
C ASP A 71 17.13 7.07 -7.53
N VAL A 72 16.85 8.08 -6.70
CA VAL A 72 15.70 8.12 -5.77
C VAL A 72 14.77 9.22 -6.23
N ASP A 73 13.62 8.82 -6.73
CA ASP A 73 12.61 9.70 -7.34
C ASP A 73 11.26 9.58 -6.63
N ILE A 74 10.47 10.66 -6.70
CA ILE A 74 9.08 10.63 -6.27
C ILE A 74 8.27 9.99 -7.41
N HIS A 75 7.71 8.81 -7.17
CA HIS A 75 6.83 8.14 -8.13
C HIS A 75 5.44 8.76 -8.12
N CYS A 76 4.87 8.97 -6.93
CA CYS A 76 3.56 9.57 -6.77
C CYS A 76 3.56 10.51 -5.54
N PRO A 77 3.45 11.84 -5.73
CA PRO A 77 3.46 12.79 -4.61
C PRO A 77 2.22 12.66 -3.71
N TYR A 78 1.14 12.07 -4.22
CA TYR A 78 -0.14 11.87 -3.50
C TYR A 78 -0.45 10.40 -3.18
N GLY A 79 0.56 9.52 -3.33
CA GLY A 79 0.57 8.20 -2.73
C GLY A 79 -0.63 7.27 -3.01
N GLN A 80 -1.17 7.17 -4.22
CA GLN A 80 -2.06 6.05 -4.55
C GLN A 80 -1.24 4.78 -4.80
N MET A 81 -1.50 3.70 -4.05
CA MET A 81 -0.65 2.49 -4.01
C MET A 81 -1.17 1.31 -4.81
N ASP A 82 -2.41 1.35 -5.30
CA ASP A 82 -3.12 0.14 -5.70
C ASP A 82 -2.41 -0.64 -6.83
N GLU A 83 -1.42 -0.03 -7.49
CA GLU A 83 -0.65 -0.60 -8.59
C GLU A 83 0.87 -0.72 -8.36
N CYS A 84 1.42 -0.22 -7.24
CA CYS A 84 2.87 -0.18 -7.04
C CYS A 84 3.36 -1.42 -6.27
N ARG A 85 3.98 -2.36 -6.98
CA ARG A 85 4.66 -3.53 -6.40
C ARG A 85 6.15 -3.48 -6.66
N ASP A 86 6.92 -3.87 -5.65
CA ASP A 86 8.35 -4.11 -5.80
C ASP A 86 8.58 -5.16 -6.89
N HIS A 87 9.58 -4.94 -7.75
CA HIS A 87 9.86 -5.83 -8.87
C HIS A 87 11.33 -5.87 -9.23
N PHE A 88 11.78 -7.04 -9.67
CA PHE A 88 13.13 -7.23 -10.18
C PHE A 88 13.20 -6.76 -11.62
N VAL A 89 14.31 -6.09 -11.93
CA VAL A 89 14.60 -5.57 -13.26
C VAL A 89 15.95 -6.10 -13.70
N LEU A 90 16.01 -6.50 -14.98
CA LEU A 90 17.25 -6.83 -15.67
C LEU A 90 17.37 -5.89 -16.87
N ASP A 91 18.31 -4.96 -16.81
CA ASP A 91 18.57 -4.01 -17.90
C ASP A 91 20.03 -4.08 -18.33
N ARG A 92 20.28 -4.38 -19.61
CA ARG A 92 21.63 -4.51 -20.19
C ARG A 92 22.61 -5.41 -19.43
N GLY A 93 22.10 -6.34 -18.62
CA GLY A 93 22.90 -7.27 -17.81
C GLY A 93 23.06 -6.85 -16.35
N ASP A 94 22.65 -5.62 -16.01
CA ASP A 94 22.63 -5.14 -14.63
C ASP A 94 21.34 -5.61 -13.93
N GLU A 95 21.53 -6.09 -12.70
CA GLU A 95 20.49 -6.67 -11.86
C GLU A 95 20.15 -5.70 -10.73
N TYR A 96 18.92 -5.22 -10.68
CA TYR A 96 18.46 -4.36 -9.62
C TYR A 96 17.03 -4.69 -9.21
N LEU A 97 16.72 -4.28 -7.99
CA LEU A 97 15.40 -4.35 -7.42
C LEU A 97 14.84 -2.93 -7.37
N ARG A 98 13.71 -2.72 -8.03
CA ARG A 98 12.95 -1.48 -7.94
C ARG A 98 11.98 -1.58 -6.78
N ILE A 99 12.18 -0.74 -5.76
CA ILE A 99 11.38 -0.73 -4.53
C ILE A 99 10.55 0.55 -4.48
N TYR A 100 9.27 0.40 -4.12
CA TYR A 100 8.39 1.50 -3.80
C TYR A 100 8.25 1.67 -2.29
N VAL A 101 8.51 2.87 -1.79
CA VAL A 101 8.54 3.19 -0.36
C VAL A 101 7.66 4.41 -0.07
N ARG A 102 6.74 4.29 0.88
CA ARG A 102 6.05 5.44 1.46
C ARG A 102 6.86 5.94 2.65
N CYS A 103 7.38 7.16 2.56
CA CYS A 103 8.00 7.84 3.70
C CYS A 103 7.92 9.35 3.50
N GLU A 104 7.92 10.10 4.61
CA GLU A 104 7.80 11.56 4.56
C GLU A 104 9.05 12.23 3.99
N HIS A 105 10.22 11.62 4.21
CA HIS A 105 11.51 12.22 3.88
C HIS A 105 12.33 11.32 2.94
N LYS A 106 13.05 11.96 2.01
CA LYS A 106 13.88 11.27 1.01
C LYS A 106 15.01 10.49 1.68
N GLU A 107 15.51 11.02 2.78
CA GLU A 107 16.64 10.51 3.55
C GLU A 107 16.34 9.13 4.17
N ASP A 108 15.06 8.84 4.46
CA ASP A 108 14.63 7.56 5.02
C ASP A 108 14.55 6.45 3.98
N VAL A 109 14.43 6.80 2.68
CA VAL A 109 14.29 5.83 1.58
C VAL A 109 15.47 4.86 1.57
N ALA A 110 16.71 5.38 1.67
CA ALA A 110 17.92 4.59 1.59
C ALA A 110 18.00 3.52 2.69
N LYS A 111 17.51 3.83 3.90
CA LYS A 111 17.46 2.90 5.02
C LYS A 111 16.43 1.80 4.76
N ILE A 112 15.19 2.18 4.42
CA ILE A 112 14.09 1.24 4.21
C ILE A 112 14.40 0.27 3.06
N VAL A 113 14.92 0.78 1.96
CA VAL A 113 15.30 -0.01 0.78
C VAL A 113 16.41 -1.00 1.12
N ASN A 114 17.42 -0.59 1.91
CA ASN A 114 18.50 -1.47 2.33
C ASN A 114 18.03 -2.60 3.27
N GLU A 115 17.12 -2.32 4.20
CA GLU A 115 16.53 -3.32 5.08
C GLU A 115 15.75 -4.37 4.27
N ARG A 116 14.91 -3.94 3.31
CA ARG A 116 14.21 -4.84 2.40
C ARG A 116 15.15 -5.67 1.53
N ARG A 117 16.18 -5.03 0.94
CA ARG A 117 17.22 -5.73 0.15
C ARG A 117 17.89 -6.81 0.98
N ALA A 118 18.30 -6.50 2.21
CA ALA A 118 18.93 -7.45 3.10
C ALA A 118 18.05 -8.68 3.36
N ALA A 119 16.74 -8.47 3.60
CA ALA A 119 15.79 -9.56 3.78
C ALA A 119 15.63 -10.43 2.51
N ILE A 120 15.49 -9.81 1.34
CA ILE A 120 15.33 -10.49 0.04
C ILE A 120 16.59 -11.28 -0.36
N VAL A 121 17.77 -10.76 -0.03
CA VAL A 121 19.03 -11.47 -0.27
C VAL A 121 19.18 -12.63 0.71
N ALA A 122 18.85 -12.44 2.00
CA ALA A 122 18.93 -13.49 3.01
C ALA A 122 17.97 -14.66 2.73
N SER A 123 16.78 -14.39 2.17
CA SER A 123 15.82 -15.42 1.80
C SER A 123 16.18 -16.18 0.51
N GLY A 124 17.20 -15.74 -0.24
CA GLY A 124 17.51 -16.27 -1.57
C GLY A 124 16.52 -15.87 -2.66
N THR A 125 15.52 -15.04 -2.34
CA THR A 125 14.48 -14.57 -3.27
C THR A 125 15.09 -13.80 -4.44
N TRP A 126 16.20 -13.09 -4.20
CA TRP A 126 16.95 -12.39 -5.26
C TRP A 126 17.37 -13.33 -6.38
N ASP A 127 18.15 -14.36 -6.04
CA ASP A 127 18.76 -15.26 -7.02
C ASP A 127 17.71 -16.07 -7.80
N TYR A 128 16.64 -16.47 -7.10
CA TYR A 128 15.51 -17.14 -7.73
C TYR A 128 14.86 -16.28 -8.82
N ASN A 129 14.53 -15.02 -8.51
CA ASN A 129 13.83 -14.14 -9.46
C ASN A 129 14.74 -13.69 -10.60
N ILE A 130 16.01 -13.38 -10.34
CA ILE A 130 16.99 -13.06 -11.40
C ILE A 130 17.17 -14.22 -12.36
N LYS A 131 17.27 -15.46 -11.87
CA LYS A 131 17.36 -16.65 -12.73
C LYS A 131 16.13 -16.78 -13.62
N LYS A 132 14.93 -16.55 -13.07
CA LYS A 132 13.66 -16.55 -13.81
C LYS A 132 13.63 -15.46 -14.88
N LEU A 133 14.11 -14.25 -14.56
CA LEU A 133 14.20 -13.13 -15.50
C LEU A 133 15.16 -13.40 -16.65
N LYS A 134 16.36 -13.91 -16.37
CA LYS A 134 17.35 -14.27 -17.39
C LYS A 134 16.79 -15.27 -18.39
N LYS A 135 16.14 -16.32 -17.89
CA LYS A 135 15.46 -17.31 -18.73
C LYS A 135 14.39 -16.66 -19.62
N LEU A 136 13.60 -15.74 -19.08
CA LEU A 136 12.56 -15.04 -19.83
C LEU A 136 13.15 -14.12 -20.92
N VAL A 137 14.26 -13.43 -20.65
CA VAL A 137 14.97 -12.62 -21.65
C VAL A 137 15.53 -13.48 -22.78
N GLU A 138 16.13 -14.64 -22.45
CA GLU A 138 16.62 -15.61 -23.44
C GLU A 138 15.49 -16.13 -24.34
N GLU A 139 14.33 -16.46 -23.76
CA GLU A 139 13.18 -17.02 -24.48
C GLU A 139 12.48 -16.01 -25.37
N THR A 140 12.42 -14.74 -24.95
CA THR A 140 11.59 -13.73 -25.60
C THR A 140 12.36 -12.80 -26.53
N GLN A 141 13.70 -12.81 -26.48
CA GLN A 141 14.58 -11.87 -27.21
C GLN A 141 14.32 -10.37 -26.93
N TYR A 142 13.42 -10.03 -26.00
CA TYR A 142 13.20 -8.65 -25.58
C TYR A 142 14.25 -8.24 -24.54
N ARG A 143 14.87 -7.07 -24.77
CA ARG A 143 15.95 -6.54 -23.93
C ARG A 143 15.48 -6.00 -22.58
N PHE A 144 14.17 -5.86 -22.36
CA PHE A 144 13.59 -5.35 -21.12
C PHE A 144 12.48 -6.27 -20.65
N GLN A 145 12.66 -6.85 -19.47
CA GLN A 145 11.72 -7.76 -18.81
C GLN A 145 11.70 -7.42 -17.32
N PHE A 146 10.53 -7.45 -16.69
CA PHE A 146 10.39 -7.29 -15.25
C PHE A 146 9.52 -8.41 -14.69
N VAL A 147 9.84 -8.83 -13.48
CA VAL A 147 9.06 -9.84 -12.75
C VAL A 147 8.72 -9.26 -11.40
N ASN A 148 7.42 -9.13 -11.14
CA ASN A 148 6.91 -8.78 -9.81
C ASN A 148 7.45 -9.78 -8.80
N ILE A 149 7.75 -9.31 -7.59
CA ILE A 149 8.06 -10.22 -6.48
C ILE A 149 6.87 -11.17 -6.33
N SER A 150 7.06 -12.40 -6.78
CA SER A 150 6.15 -13.51 -6.47
C SER A 150 6.77 -14.16 -5.25
N ASP A 151 6.09 -14.02 -4.11
CA ASP A 151 6.41 -14.75 -2.89
C ASP A 151 6.45 -16.25 -3.23
N PRO A 152 7.62 -16.93 -3.12
CA PRO A 152 7.71 -18.35 -3.38
C PRO A 152 7.09 -19.08 -2.18
N ARG A 153 5.76 -19.16 -2.15
CA ARG A 153 5.05 -20.10 -1.26
C ARG A 153 5.15 -21.52 -1.80
#